data_AF-A0A7T7D8P1-F1
#
_entry.id   AF-A0A7T7D8P1-F1
#
_cell.length_a   1.000
_cell.length_b   1.000
_cell.length_c   1.000
_cell.angle_alpha   90.00
_cell.angle_beta   90.00
_cell.angle_gamma   90.00
#
_symmetry.space_group_name_H-M   'P 1'
#
loop_
_entity.id
_entity.type
_entity.pdbx_description
1 polymer ?
#
loop_
_entity_poly.entity_id
_entity_poly.type
_entity_poly.pdbx_seq_one_letter_code
_entity_poly.pdbx_strand_id
1 'polypeptide(L)' 'MTTVYNLCKLLIDRGRTDGLQEKMDVYLAADRLTPEEYSALSKMLTAEAAE' A
#
# COMPACT_ATOMS: atom_id res chain seq x y z
N MET A 1 14.79 5.11 -7.95
CA MET A 1 13.36 5.35 -8.24
C MET A 1 12.56 4.34 -7.45
N THR A 2 12.25 4.64 -6.18
CA THR A 2 11.49 3.74 -5.31
C THR A 2 10.01 4.01 -5.50
N THR A 3 9.31 3.11 -6.20
CA THR A 3 7.86 3.16 -6.40
C THR A 3 7.14 3.03 -5.06
N VAL A 4 6.03 3.74 -4.89
CA VAL A 4 5.18 3.72 -3.69
C VAL A 4 4.76 2.30 -3.29
N TYR A 5 4.68 1.40 -4.27
CA TYR A 5 4.51 -0.04 -4.08
C TYR A 5 5.55 -0.68 -3.16
N ASN A 6 6.84 -0.47 -3.41
CA ASN A 6 7.89 -1.04 -2.55
C ASN A 6 7.85 -0.46 -1.13
N LEU A 7 7.47 0.81 -1.00
CA LEU A 7 7.29 1.46 0.31
C LEU A 7 6.11 0.83 1.07
N CYS A 8 4.96 0.67 0.42
CA CYS A 8 3.78 0.06 1.01
C CYS A 8 4.02 -1.41 1.35
N LYS A 9 4.71 -2.15 0.48
CA LYS A 9 5.12 -3.54 0.73
C LYS A 9 5.99 -3.67 1.98
N LEU A 10 6.98 -2.78 2.16
CA LEU A 10 7.83 -2.74 3.37
C LEU A 10 7.08 -2.31 4.64
N LEU A 11 6.04 -1.48 4.50
CA LEU A 11 5.21 -1.05 5.61
C LEU A 11 4.29 -2.18 6.07
N ILE A 12 3.73 -2.95 5.12
CA ILE A 12 2.93 -4.15 5.37
C ILE A 12 3.77 -5.21 6.10
N ASP A 13 4.97 -5.52 5.59
CA ASP A 13 5.93 -6.48 6.18
C ASP A 13 6.37 -6.10 7.61
N ARG A 14 6.39 -4.79 7.92
CA ARG A 14 6.68 -4.28 9.27
C ARG A 14 5.45 -4.18 10.19
N GLY A 15 4.27 -4.61 9.74
CA GLY A 15 3.01 -4.45 10.49
C GLY A 15 2.60 -2.99 10.67
N ARG A 16 3.17 -2.06 9.92
CA ARG A 16 2.85 -0.62 9.94
C ARG A 16 1.88 -0.28 8.82
N THR A 17 0.74 -0.96 8.85
CA THR A 17 -0.40 -0.74 7.96
C THR A 17 -1.33 0.39 8.46
N ASP A 18 -1.05 0.91 9.66
CA ASP A 18 -1.79 2.00 10.30
C ASP A 18 -1.80 3.27 9.43
N GLY A 19 -2.98 3.63 8.91
CA GLY A 19 -3.16 4.75 7.98
C GLY A 19 -2.54 4.54 6.58
N LEU A 20 -2.05 3.33 6.26
CA LEU A 20 -1.50 3.05 4.93
C LEU A 20 -2.58 3.18 3.86
N GLN A 21 -3.79 2.73 4.15
CA GLN A 21 -4.94 2.82 3.25
C GLN A 21 -5.28 4.27 2.89
N GLU A 22 -5.27 5.18 3.87
CA GLU A 22 -5.47 6.62 3.65
C GLU A 22 -4.36 7.23 2.79
N LYS A 23 -3.10 6.87 3.07
CA LYS A 23 -1.97 7.32 2.25
C LYS A 23 -2.04 6.79 0.82
N MET A 24 -2.41 5.53 0.66
CA MET A 24 -2.59 4.89 -0.65
C MET A 24 -3.67 5.59 -1.48
N ASP A 25 -4.77 6.01 -0.86
CA ASP A 25 -5.83 6.79 -1.51
C ASP A 25 -5.32 8.17 -1.99
N VAL A 26 -4.54 8.85 -1.14
CA VAL A 26 -3.88 10.12 -1.51
C VAL A 26 -2.86 9.92 -2.64
N TYR A 27 -2.10 8.83 -2.63
CA TYR A 27 -1.14 8.53 -3.69
C TYR A 27 -1.82 8.17 -5.02
N LEU A 28 -2.95 7.47 -4.97
CA LEU A 28 -3.80 7.19 -6.12
C LEU A 28 -4.39 8.49 -6.69
N ALA A 29 -4.89 9.36 -5.83
CA ALA A 29 -5.42 10.68 -6.22
C ALA A 29 -4.33 11.63 -6.77
N ALA A 30 -3.09 11.47 -6.33
CA ALA A 30 -1.94 12.25 -6.80
C ALA A 30 -1.28 11.69 -8.07
N ASP A 31 -1.88 10.68 -8.72
CA ASP A 31 -1.34 9.96 -9.89
C ASP A 31 0.05 9.34 -9.64
N ARG A 32 0.42 9.15 -8.35
CA ARG A 32 1.68 8.54 -7.93
C ARG A 32 1.58 7.03 -7.79
N LEU A 33 0.37 6.50 -7.74
CA LEU A 33 0.05 5.09 -7.60
C LEU A 33 -1.02 4.74 -8.62
N THR A 34 -0.85 3.63 -9.35
CA THR A 34 -1.91 3.14 -10.24
C THR A 34 -2.94 2.34 -9.44
N PRO A 35 -4.20 2.27 -9.90
CA PRO A 35 -5.23 1.47 -9.26
C PRO A 35 -4.88 -0.02 -9.19
N GLU A 36 -4.07 -0.52 -10.13
CA GLU A 36 -3.56 -1.90 -10.12
C GLU A 36 -2.63 -2.16 -8.93
N GLU A 37 -1.67 -1.26 -8.70
CA GLU A 37 -0.73 -1.34 -7.58
C GLU A 37 -1.47 -1.17 -6.24
N TYR A 38 -2.46 -0.27 -6.17
CA TYR A 38 -3.36 -0.13 -5.00
C TYR A 38 -4.07 -1.44 -4.67
N SER A 39 -4.65 -2.09 -5.69
CA SER A 39 -5.38 -3.33 -5.53
C SER A 39 -4.47 -4.48 -5.08
N ALA A 40 -3.24 -4.56 -5.63
CA ALA A 40 -2.24 -5.53 -5.20
C ALA A 40 -1.81 -5.31 -3.73
N LEU A 41 -1.49 -4.07 -3.36
CA LEU A 41 -1.10 -3.71 -2.00
C LEU A 41 -2.21 -3.92 -0.97
N SER A 42 -3.45 -3.56 -1.29
CA SER A 42 -4.60 -3.75 -0.40
C SER A 42 -4.90 -5.23 -0.15
N LYS A 43 -4.71 -6.09 -1.16
CA LYS A 43 -4.76 -7.55 -0.99
C LYS A 43 -3.64 -8.06 -0.09
N MET A 44 -2.40 -7.60 -0.28
CA MET A 44 -1.28 -7.98 0.58
C MET A 44 -1.49 -7.52 2.03
N LEU A 45 -1.96 -6.29 2.22
CA LEU A 45 -2.28 -5.73 3.53
C LEU A 45 -3.38 -6.50 4.24
N THR A 46 -4.44 -6.90 3.52
CA THR A 46 -5.52 -7.72 4.08
C THR A 46 -5.04 -9.13 4.41
N ALA A 47 -4.18 -9.70 3.58
CA ALA A 47 -3.60 -11.03 3.84
C ALA A 47 -2.68 -11.03 5.07
N GLU A 48 -1.82 -10.01 5.21
CA GLU A 48 -0.88 -9.91 6.33
C GLU A 48 -1.54 -9.48 7.65
N ALA A 49 -2.63 -8.71 7.60
CA ALA A 49 -3.41 -8.38 8.79
C ALA A 49 -4.32 -9.53 9.28
N ALA A 50 -4.51 -10.57 8.46
CA ALA A 50 -5.34 -11.73 8.79
C ALA A 50 -4.56 -12.92 9.36
N GLU A 51 -3.22 -12.83 9.42
CA GLU A 51 -2.31 -13.86 9.98
C GLU A 51 -1.66 -13.37 11.28
#